data_AF-A0A557XEA0-F1
#
_entry.id   AF-A0A557XEA0-F1
#
_cell.length_a   1.000
_cell.length_b   1.000
_cell.length_c   1.000
_cell.angle_alpha   90.00
_cell.angle_beta   90.00
_cell.angle_gamma   90.00
#
_symmetry.space_group_name_H-M   'P 1'
#
loop_
_entity.id
_entity.type
_entity.pdbx_description
1 polymer ?
#
loop_
_entity_poly.entity_id
_entity_poly.type
_entity_poly.pdbx_seq_one_letter_code
_entity_poly.pdbx_strand_id
1 'polypeptide(L)'
;MSLHKASFGLLCVGLLAACSSSKPAHPTDIKKVFTVESTFGPEFRVKGKGPSGIDPQLEGSQGLPPNVTFEPADCGKYTTGQRLPLGTQGKMAAVFAEGKGNRFVAVAFQTADELPFEAIPEQCKHVTFSGPSVNGVADAVDAPRIEGAHTLGTYRQIEAKVAEKEQSQEVYHFSAYLGRSLVVVTATPLAAPNQPSSPIDVDRARRLLTDAVAAIRG
;
A
#
# COMPACT_ATOMS: atom_id res chain seq x y z
N MET A 1 66.76 -20.68 -40.07
CA MET A 1 65.62 -21.61 -40.08
C MET A 1 64.97 -21.61 -38.72
N SER A 2 63.68 -21.35 -38.72
CA SER A 2 62.77 -21.30 -37.58
C SER A 2 62.61 -22.69 -36.93
N LEU A 3 62.36 -22.78 -35.61
CA LEU A 3 61.08 -23.27 -35.08
C LEU A 3 61.09 -23.46 -33.53
N HIS A 4 60.27 -22.62 -32.87
CA HIS A 4 59.33 -22.91 -31.77
C HIS A 4 59.85 -23.32 -30.37
N LYS A 5 59.97 -22.31 -29.50
CA LYS A 5 59.73 -22.45 -28.06
C LYS A 5 58.21 -22.41 -27.81
N ALA A 6 57.66 -23.49 -27.26
CA ALA A 6 56.28 -23.54 -26.81
C ALA A 6 56.12 -22.80 -25.47
N SER A 7 55.45 -21.65 -25.49
CA SER A 7 55.01 -20.94 -24.28
C SER A 7 53.70 -21.54 -23.78
N PHE A 8 53.71 -22.10 -22.57
CA PHE A 8 52.52 -22.48 -21.84
C PHE A 8 51.78 -21.22 -21.36
N GLY A 9 50.63 -20.93 -21.97
CA GLY A 9 49.73 -19.87 -21.54
C GLY A 9 48.87 -20.33 -20.36
N LEU A 10 49.10 -19.75 -19.18
CA LEU A 10 48.23 -19.91 -18.02
C LEU A 10 47.00 -19.01 -18.22
N LEU A 11 45.85 -19.58 -18.58
CA LEU A 11 44.57 -18.87 -18.58
C LEU A 11 44.09 -18.72 -17.12
N CYS A 12 44.27 -17.54 -16.54
CA CYS A 12 43.53 -17.13 -15.34
C CYS A 12 42.09 -16.78 -15.75
N VAL A 13 41.17 -17.73 -15.53
CA VAL A 13 39.73 -17.46 -15.60
C VAL A 13 39.35 -16.64 -14.37
N GLY A 14 39.11 -15.35 -14.57
CA GLY A 14 38.60 -14.46 -13.52
C GLY A 14 37.17 -14.85 -13.15
N LEU A 15 37.01 -15.42 -11.96
CA LEU A 15 35.71 -15.52 -11.29
C LEU A 15 35.29 -14.09 -10.89
N LEU A 16 34.49 -13.44 -11.73
CA LEU A 16 33.70 -12.28 -11.32
C LEU A 16 32.63 -12.79 -10.35
N ALA A 17 32.97 -12.90 -9.08
CA ALA A 17 31.98 -12.92 -8.01
C ALA A 17 31.31 -11.54 -8.01
N ALA A 18 30.20 -11.43 -8.74
CA ALA A 18 29.28 -10.32 -8.61
C ALA A 18 28.63 -10.42 -7.23
N CYS A 19 29.34 -9.90 -6.21
CA CYS A 19 28.71 -9.53 -4.95
C CYS A 19 27.71 -8.43 -5.28
N SER A 20 26.47 -8.82 -5.51
CA SER A 20 25.31 -7.97 -5.32
C SER A 20 25.28 -7.59 -3.84
N SER A 21 26.10 -6.62 -3.46
CA SER A 21 25.97 -5.90 -2.22
C SER A 21 24.63 -5.16 -2.31
N SER A 22 23.55 -5.81 -1.88
CA SER A 22 22.32 -5.11 -1.53
C SER A 22 22.73 -4.03 -0.54
N LYS A 23 22.78 -2.77 -1.00
CA LYS A 23 23.03 -1.62 -0.12
C LYS A 23 22.12 -1.79 1.10
N PRO A 24 22.63 -1.60 2.33
CA PRO A 24 21.78 -1.65 3.50
C PRO A 24 20.60 -0.73 3.23
N ALA A 25 19.37 -1.25 3.31
CA ALA A 25 18.19 -0.43 3.21
C ALA A 25 18.37 0.73 4.21
N HIS A 26 18.26 1.98 3.73
CA HIS A 26 18.35 3.13 4.61
C HIS A 26 17.41 2.91 5.81
N PRO A 27 17.88 3.08 7.06
CA PRO A 27 17.03 2.86 8.21
C PRO A 27 15.81 3.78 8.12
N THR A 28 14.63 3.20 7.97
CA THR A 28 13.38 3.95 7.95
C THR A 28 13.02 4.40 9.36
N ASP A 29 12.65 5.66 9.52
CA ASP A 29 12.06 6.18 10.76
C ASP A 29 10.58 6.51 10.55
N ILE A 30 9.71 5.60 10.99
CA ILE A 30 8.26 5.75 10.83
C ILE A 30 7.71 7.01 11.53
N LYS A 31 8.40 7.57 12.53
CA LYS A 31 7.98 8.84 13.16
C LYS A 31 7.97 9.99 12.18
N LYS A 32 8.85 9.96 11.17
CA LYS A 32 8.93 11.03 10.18
C LYS A 32 7.71 11.09 9.27
N VAL A 33 6.80 10.10 9.32
CA VAL A 33 5.51 10.22 8.64
C VAL A 33 4.75 11.49 9.08
N PHE A 34 4.93 11.97 10.31
CA PHE A 34 4.32 13.22 10.78
C PHE A 34 4.77 14.47 10.01
N THR A 35 5.88 14.42 9.27
CA THR A 35 6.30 15.53 8.40
C THR A 35 5.27 15.81 7.30
N VAL A 36 4.50 14.81 6.85
CA VAL A 36 3.47 15.00 5.83
C VAL A 36 2.28 15.82 6.31
N GLU A 37 2.13 16.03 7.63
CA GLU A 37 1.08 16.90 8.19
C GLU A 37 1.12 18.30 7.58
N SER A 38 2.33 18.81 7.32
CA SER A 38 2.56 20.12 6.70
C SER A 38 2.17 20.23 5.22
N THR A 39 1.90 19.10 4.55
CA THR A 39 1.43 19.08 3.14
C THR A 39 -0.08 19.35 3.02
N PHE A 40 -0.78 19.37 4.15
CA PHE A 40 -2.19 19.69 4.23
C PHE A 40 -2.38 21.18 4.56
N GLY A 41 -3.19 21.86 3.76
CA GLY A 41 -3.53 23.27 3.97
C GLY A 41 -4.48 23.48 5.14
N PRO A 42 -4.77 24.75 5.51
CA PRO A 42 -5.61 25.11 6.66
C PRO A 42 -7.06 24.59 6.57
N GLU A 43 -7.51 24.17 5.39
CA GLU A 43 -8.82 23.56 5.17
C GLU A 43 -8.94 22.11 5.65
N PHE A 44 -7.83 21.50 6.08
CA PHE A 44 -7.80 20.14 6.62
C PHE A 44 -7.66 20.16 8.14
N ARG A 45 -8.45 19.32 8.80
CA ARG A 45 -8.23 18.91 10.18
C ARG A 45 -7.25 17.74 10.18
N VAL A 46 -6.02 18.00 10.64
CA VAL A 46 -4.94 17.01 10.67
C VAL A 46 -4.69 16.52 12.10
N LYS A 47 -4.45 15.22 12.26
CA LYS A 47 -4.08 14.60 13.55
C LYS A 47 -3.06 13.48 13.34
N GLY A 48 -2.02 13.45 14.17
CA GLY A 48 -1.09 12.33 14.27
C GLY A 48 -1.51 11.31 15.35
N LYS A 49 -1.14 10.04 15.16
CA LYS A 49 -1.22 8.97 16.15
C LYS A 49 0.06 8.14 16.16
N GLY A 50 0.56 7.83 17.35
CA GLY A 50 1.74 6.99 17.56
C GLY A 50 3.06 7.77 17.66
N PRO A 51 4.21 7.09 17.61
CA PRO A 51 4.32 5.66 17.35
C PRO A 51 3.77 4.79 18.48
N SER A 52 3.17 3.66 18.11
CA SER A 52 2.66 2.66 19.03
C SER A 52 2.92 1.26 18.47
N GLY A 53 2.51 0.22 19.20
CA GLY A 53 2.27 -1.08 18.58
C GLY A 53 1.24 -0.97 17.45
N ILE A 54 1.26 -1.94 16.54
CA ILE A 54 0.32 -1.97 15.42
C ILE A 54 -1.13 -2.07 15.93
N ASP A 55 -1.99 -1.20 15.39
CA ASP A 55 -3.43 -1.17 15.67
C ASP A 55 -4.19 -2.02 14.64
N PRO A 56 -4.82 -3.14 15.05
CA PRO A 56 -5.55 -4.01 14.14
C PRO A 56 -6.69 -3.32 13.39
N GLN A 57 -7.24 -2.23 13.95
CA GLN A 57 -8.31 -1.47 13.29
C GLN A 57 -7.79 -0.65 12.10
N LEU A 58 -6.51 -0.31 12.06
CA LEU A 58 -5.87 0.40 10.95
C LEU A 58 -5.28 -0.58 9.91
N GLU A 59 -5.15 -1.86 10.25
CA GLU A 59 -4.78 -2.93 9.32
C GLU A 59 -5.98 -3.50 8.54
N GLY A 60 -7.18 -3.42 9.13
CA GLY A 60 -8.39 -4.03 8.58
C GLY A 60 -9.35 -3.02 7.96
N SER A 61 -9.38 -2.94 6.63
CA SER A 61 -10.67 -2.65 5.97
C SER A 61 -11.65 -3.75 6.42
N GLN A 62 -12.90 -3.39 6.71
CA GLN A 62 -13.89 -4.39 7.10
C GLN A 62 -13.93 -5.46 6.00
N GLY A 63 -13.58 -6.69 6.38
CA GLY A 63 -13.61 -7.83 5.49
C GLY A 63 -14.99 -7.98 4.88
N LEU A 64 -15.06 -8.60 3.70
CA LEU A 64 -16.35 -8.96 3.12
C LEU A 64 -17.08 -9.93 4.07
N PRO A 65 -18.42 -9.79 4.21
CA PRO A 65 -19.22 -10.75 4.95
C PRO A 65 -19.07 -12.16 4.34
N PRO A 66 -19.42 -13.22 5.09
CA PRO A 66 -19.43 -14.57 4.55
C PRO A 66 -20.41 -14.71 3.38
N ASN A 67 -20.25 -15.77 2.59
CA ASN A 67 -21.12 -16.12 1.45
C ASN A 67 -21.11 -15.09 0.30
N VAL A 68 -19.97 -14.46 0.08
CA VAL A 68 -19.71 -13.62 -1.09
C VAL A 68 -19.05 -14.46 -2.18
N THR A 69 -19.58 -14.38 -3.40
CA THR A 69 -18.97 -14.94 -4.61
C THR A 69 -18.11 -13.90 -5.29
N PHE A 70 -17.02 -14.33 -5.92
CA PHE A 70 -16.09 -13.47 -6.65
C PHE A 70 -16.09 -13.85 -8.13
N GLU A 71 -15.91 -12.86 -8.99
CA GLU A 71 -15.61 -13.07 -10.40
C GLU A 71 -14.40 -12.21 -10.78
N PRO A 72 -13.26 -12.82 -11.14
CA PRO A 72 -13.02 -14.27 -11.20
C PRO A 72 -13.00 -14.95 -9.82
N ALA A 73 -13.40 -16.23 -9.77
CA ALA A 73 -13.60 -16.97 -8.52
C ALA A 73 -12.35 -17.13 -7.64
N ASP A 74 -11.16 -17.16 -8.23
CA ASP A 74 -9.87 -17.31 -7.54
C ASP A 74 -9.26 -15.97 -7.09
N CYS A 75 -9.86 -14.84 -7.49
CA CYS A 75 -9.31 -13.51 -7.25
C CYS A 75 -9.77 -12.84 -5.95
N GLY A 76 -10.60 -13.49 -5.13
CA GLY A 76 -11.19 -12.89 -3.93
C GLY A 76 -10.18 -12.31 -2.93
N LYS A 77 -8.98 -12.91 -2.82
CA LYS A 77 -7.91 -12.41 -1.93
C LYS A 77 -7.36 -11.04 -2.29
N TYR A 78 -7.52 -10.59 -3.55
CA TYR A 78 -7.02 -9.30 -4.02
C TYR A 78 -8.02 -8.13 -3.79
N THR A 79 -9.24 -8.43 -3.32
CA THR A 79 -10.31 -7.42 -3.15
C THR A 79 -10.13 -6.49 -1.96
N THR A 80 -9.31 -6.85 -0.97
CA THR A 80 -9.17 -6.06 0.28
C THR A 80 -7.97 -5.12 0.28
N GLY A 81 -7.23 -5.04 -0.83
CA GLY A 81 -5.87 -4.53 -0.85
C GLY A 81 -4.92 -5.46 -0.09
N GLN A 82 -3.62 -5.32 -0.34
CA GLN A 82 -2.62 -6.16 0.30
C GLN A 82 -2.40 -5.67 1.75
N ARG A 83 -2.68 -6.55 2.71
CA ARG A 83 -2.72 -6.27 4.16
C ARG A 83 -1.43 -6.74 4.84
N LEU A 84 -1.16 -6.21 6.03
CA LEU A 84 -0.21 -6.85 6.93
C LEU A 84 -0.71 -8.27 7.27
N PRO A 85 0.17 -9.29 7.26
CA PRO A 85 -0.19 -10.62 7.73
C PRO A 85 -0.76 -10.55 9.16
N LEU A 86 -1.79 -11.35 9.45
CA LEU A 86 -2.37 -11.38 10.79
C LEU A 86 -1.31 -11.77 11.83
N GLY A 87 -1.28 -11.05 12.94
CA GLY A 87 -0.29 -11.27 14.02
C GLY A 87 1.08 -10.69 13.74
N THR A 88 1.26 -9.89 12.68
CA THR A 88 2.50 -9.16 12.42
C THR A 88 2.87 -8.31 13.64
N GLN A 89 4.06 -8.55 14.19
CA GLN A 89 4.58 -7.73 15.27
C GLN A 89 5.34 -6.53 14.71
N GLY A 90 5.13 -5.38 15.32
CA GLY A 90 5.79 -4.16 14.88
C GLY A 90 5.27 -2.90 15.54
N LYS A 91 5.67 -1.78 14.95
CA LYS A 91 5.24 -0.45 15.32
C LYS A 91 4.56 0.22 14.15
N MET A 92 3.72 1.20 14.47
CA MET A 92 3.10 2.06 13.47
C MET A 92 3.09 3.52 13.91
N ALA A 93 3.03 4.43 12.95
CA ALA A 93 2.69 5.83 13.14
C ALA A 93 1.73 6.25 12.02
N ALA A 94 0.75 7.09 12.31
CA ALA A 94 -0.30 7.45 11.37
C ALA A 94 -0.63 8.94 11.38
N VAL A 95 -0.92 9.49 10.21
CA VAL A 95 -1.47 10.84 10.00
C VAL A 95 -2.86 10.70 9.41
N PHE A 96 -3.83 11.37 10.04
CA PHE A 96 -5.21 11.48 9.60
C PHE A 96 -5.46 12.91 9.15
N ALA A 97 -6.03 13.11 7.97
CA ALA A 97 -6.40 14.42 7.48
C ALA A 97 -7.81 14.39 6.88
N GLU A 98 -8.67 15.26 7.38
CA GLU A 98 -10.06 15.39 6.89
C GLU A 98 -10.32 16.82 6.43
N GLY A 99 -10.80 16.98 5.21
CA GLY A 99 -11.04 18.28 4.61
C GLY A 99 -11.41 18.15 3.14
N LYS A 100 -12.03 19.19 2.57
CA LYS A 100 -12.45 19.21 1.15
C LYS A 100 -13.23 17.95 0.74
N GLY A 101 -14.13 17.48 1.60
CA GLY A 101 -14.96 16.29 1.34
C GLY A 101 -14.21 14.96 1.32
N ASN A 102 -12.94 14.94 1.75
CA ASN A 102 -12.08 13.76 1.72
C ASN A 102 -11.54 13.43 3.12
N ARG A 103 -11.28 12.15 3.36
CA ARG A 103 -10.48 11.65 4.48
C ARG A 103 -9.26 10.91 3.90
N PHE A 104 -8.07 11.34 4.30
CA PHE A 104 -6.81 10.69 4.02
C PHE A 104 -6.23 10.10 5.30
N VAL A 105 -5.72 8.88 5.21
CA VAL A 105 -4.98 8.24 6.30
C VAL A 105 -3.67 7.73 5.73
N ALA A 106 -2.54 8.27 6.18
CA ALA A 106 -1.21 7.76 5.87
C ALA A 106 -0.68 7.01 7.09
N VAL A 107 -0.36 5.72 6.93
CA VAL A 107 0.17 4.86 7.99
C VAL A 107 1.53 4.32 7.58
N ALA A 108 2.53 4.53 8.42
CA ALA A 108 3.85 3.94 8.27
C ALA A 108 4.03 2.83 9.31
N PHE A 109 4.32 1.62 8.83
CA PHE A 109 4.57 0.43 9.62
C PHE A 109 6.06 0.09 9.61
N GLN A 110 6.55 -0.44 10.74
CA GLN A 110 7.87 -1.04 10.86
C GLN A 110 7.74 -2.37 11.59
N THR A 111 8.25 -3.42 10.97
CA THR A 111 8.04 -4.81 11.39
C THR A 111 9.39 -5.47 11.69
N ALA A 112 9.36 -6.58 12.43
CA ALA A 112 10.57 -7.31 12.77
C ALA A 112 11.22 -7.96 11.53
N ASP A 113 10.38 -8.56 10.69
CA ASP A 113 10.74 -9.33 9.51
C ASP A 113 10.38 -8.57 8.22
N GLU A 114 10.90 -9.03 7.08
CA GLU A 114 10.51 -8.47 5.79
C GLU A 114 9.05 -8.81 5.46
N LEU A 115 8.34 -7.83 4.92
CA LEU A 115 6.94 -8.02 4.55
C LEU A 115 6.82 -8.70 3.19
N PRO A 116 5.97 -9.74 3.08
CA PRO A 116 5.76 -10.41 1.80
C PRO A 116 5.09 -9.44 0.82
N PHE A 117 5.65 -9.39 -0.40
CA PHE A 117 5.04 -8.68 -1.51
C PHE A 117 4.49 -9.66 -2.56
N GLU A 118 3.20 -9.54 -2.89
CA GLU A 118 2.56 -10.27 -3.98
C GLU A 118 1.86 -9.29 -4.91
N ALA A 119 2.31 -9.18 -6.17
CA ALA A 119 1.63 -8.36 -7.16
C ALA A 119 0.25 -8.95 -7.52
N ILE A 120 -0.70 -8.09 -7.90
CA ILE A 120 -2.00 -8.53 -8.41
C ILE A 120 -1.80 -9.11 -9.82
N PRO A 121 -2.15 -10.39 -10.07
CA PRO A 121 -2.12 -10.98 -11.39
C PRO A 121 -3.04 -10.23 -12.37
N GLU A 122 -2.70 -10.23 -13.66
CA GLU A 122 -3.48 -9.53 -14.70
C GLU A 122 -4.97 -9.91 -14.68
N GLN A 123 -5.29 -11.20 -14.52
CA GLN A 123 -6.68 -11.67 -14.47
C GLN A 123 -7.45 -11.20 -13.23
N CYS A 124 -6.76 -10.76 -12.17
CA CYS A 124 -7.36 -10.30 -10.92
C CYS A 124 -7.33 -8.78 -10.76
N LYS A 125 -6.99 -8.03 -11.81
CA LYS A 125 -6.99 -6.55 -11.78
C LYS A 125 -8.40 -5.95 -11.74
N HIS A 126 -9.41 -6.72 -12.09
CA HIS A 126 -10.81 -6.37 -11.92
C HIS A 126 -11.50 -7.55 -11.27
N VAL A 127 -12.12 -7.32 -10.12
CA VAL A 127 -12.85 -8.35 -9.39
C VAL A 127 -14.20 -7.80 -8.99
N THR A 128 -15.27 -8.43 -9.46
CA THR A 128 -16.60 -8.17 -8.93
C THR A 128 -16.89 -9.14 -7.79
N PHE A 129 -17.67 -8.70 -6.82
CA PHE A 129 -18.12 -9.55 -5.73
C PHE A 129 -19.58 -9.31 -5.42
N SER A 130 -20.30 -10.39 -5.11
CA SER A 130 -21.74 -10.35 -4.88
C SER A 130 -22.14 -11.28 -3.74
N GLY A 131 -23.09 -10.86 -2.93
CA GLY A 131 -23.61 -11.61 -1.80
C GLY A 131 -24.95 -11.06 -1.31
N PRO A 132 -25.57 -11.70 -0.31
CA PRO A 132 -26.93 -11.38 0.11
C PRO A 132 -27.13 -9.92 0.57
N SER A 133 -26.12 -9.34 1.22
CA SER A 133 -26.17 -8.00 1.80
C SER A 133 -25.13 -7.05 1.23
N VAL A 134 -24.33 -7.49 0.26
CA VAL A 134 -23.22 -6.70 -0.28
C VAL A 134 -22.98 -7.03 -1.76
N ASN A 135 -22.75 -6.00 -2.56
CA ASN A 135 -22.19 -6.13 -3.90
C ASN A 135 -21.05 -5.13 -4.06
N GLY A 136 -20.22 -5.30 -5.08
CA GLY A 136 -19.22 -4.31 -5.39
C GLY A 136 -18.16 -4.77 -6.36
N VAL A 137 -17.14 -3.92 -6.48
CA VAL A 137 -16.00 -4.10 -7.35
C VAL A 137 -14.71 -3.75 -6.60
N ALA A 138 -13.63 -4.44 -6.94
CA ALA A 138 -12.28 -4.08 -6.58
C ALA A 138 -11.41 -4.06 -7.85
N ASP A 139 -10.76 -2.93 -8.09
CA ASP A 139 -9.89 -2.71 -9.25
C ASP A 139 -8.45 -2.46 -8.81
N ALA A 140 -7.50 -2.99 -9.55
CA ALA A 140 -6.13 -2.50 -9.52
C ALA A 140 -6.09 -1.13 -10.20
N VAL A 141 -5.40 -0.17 -9.59
CA VAL A 141 -5.22 1.17 -10.14
C VAL A 141 -3.76 1.56 -10.13
N ASP A 142 -3.39 2.50 -11.00
CA ASP A 142 -2.01 2.97 -11.10
C ASP A 142 -1.52 3.55 -9.77
N ALA A 143 -0.41 2.99 -9.26
CA ALA A 143 0.32 3.46 -8.10
C ALA A 143 1.54 4.28 -8.53
N PRO A 144 1.99 5.26 -7.72
CA PRO A 144 3.21 6.00 -8.04
C PRO A 144 4.42 5.06 -8.07
N ARG A 145 5.35 5.34 -8.99
CA ARG A 145 6.66 4.68 -8.98
C ARG A 145 7.54 5.31 -7.91
N ILE A 146 8.07 4.49 -7.01
CA ILE A 146 8.98 4.91 -5.94
C ILE A 146 10.24 4.05 -6.02
N GLU A 147 11.41 4.69 -6.15
CA GLU A 147 12.68 3.97 -6.26
C GLU A 147 12.91 3.05 -5.05
N GLY A 148 13.30 1.79 -5.28
CA GLY A 148 13.55 0.82 -4.22
C GLY A 148 12.33 0.43 -3.40
N ALA A 149 11.11 0.59 -3.95
CA ALA A 149 9.87 0.14 -3.32
C ALA A 149 9.01 -0.63 -4.33
N HIS A 150 8.28 -1.64 -3.85
CA HIS A 150 7.15 -2.19 -4.60
C HIS A 150 5.90 -1.40 -4.24
N THR A 151 5.17 -0.90 -5.24
CA THR A 151 3.95 -0.13 -5.03
C THR A 151 2.73 -0.83 -5.61
N LEU A 152 1.61 -0.70 -4.92
CA LEU A 152 0.33 -1.26 -5.34
C LEU A 152 -0.79 -0.26 -5.06
N GLY A 153 -1.69 -0.10 -6.03
CA GLY A 153 -2.88 0.73 -5.94
C GLY A 153 -4.12 -0.14 -6.14
N THR A 154 -5.13 0.07 -5.30
CA THR A 154 -6.44 -0.58 -5.44
C THR A 154 -7.55 0.44 -5.21
N TYR A 155 -8.62 0.31 -5.99
CA TYR A 155 -9.90 0.96 -5.79
C TYR A 155 -10.91 -0.11 -5.36
N ARG A 156 -11.81 0.23 -4.44
CA ARG A 156 -12.91 -0.64 -4.07
C ARG A 156 -14.17 0.18 -3.86
N GLN A 157 -15.25 -0.28 -4.47
CA GLN A 157 -16.60 0.22 -4.24
C GLN A 157 -17.45 -0.90 -3.66
N ILE A 158 -18.11 -0.62 -2.56
CA ILE A 158 -18.96 -1.56 -1.85
C ILE A 158 -20.35 -0.95 -1.73
N GLU A 159 -21.35 -1.69 -2.17
CA GLU A 159 -22.75 -1.38 -1.97
C GLU A 159 -23.31 -2.37 -0.95
N ALA A 160 -23.54 -1.89 0.26
CA ALA A 160 -24.08 -2.68 1.36
C ALA A 160 -25.54 -2.33 1.63
N LYS A 161 -26.37 -3.35 1.89
CA LYS A 161 -27.72 -3.17 2.40
C LYS A 161 -27.69 -3.24 3.92
N VAL A 162 -27.90 -2.11 4.58
CA VAL A 162 -27.95 -2.00 6.04
C VAL A 162 -29.35 -1.53 6.44
N ALA A 163 -30.16 -2.44 6.99
CA ALA A 163 -31.60 -2.25 7.16
C ALA A 163 -32.30 -1.92 5.82
N GLU A 164 -33.17 -0.90 5.77
CA GLU A 164 -33.85 -0.45 4.54
C GLU A 164 -33.03 0.56 3.72
N LYS A 165 -31.76 0.81 4.09
CA LYS A 165 -30.91 1.80 3.41
C LYS A 165 -29.74 1.12 2.70
N GLU A 166 -29.54 1.51 1.44
CA GLU A 166 -28.34 1.20 0.69
C GLU A 166 -27.23 2.18 1.10
N GLN A 167 -26.05 1.64 1.39
CA GLN A 167 -24.86 2.41 1.72
C GLN A 167 -23.78 2.08 0.69
N SER A 168 -23.33 3.09 -0.05
CA SER A 168 -22.14 2.96 -0.89
C SER A 168 -20.91 3.44 -0.13
N GLN A 169 -19.83 2.67 -0.22
CA GLN A 169 -18.52 3.03 0.31
C GLN A 169 -17.48 2.88 -0.80
N GLU A 170 -16.78 3.97 -1.08
CA GLU A 170 -15.66 4.01 -2.01
C GLU A 170 -14.36 4.20 -1.24
N VAL A 171 -13.32 3.47 -1.63
CA VAL A 171 -11.99 3.57 -1.04
C VAL A 171 -10.89 3.38 -2.08
N TYR A 172 -9.89 4.25 -2.02
CA TYR A 172 -8.60 4.04 -2.68
C TYR A 172 -7.56 3.66 -1.63
N HIS A 173 -6.81 2.60 -1.91
CA HIS A 173 -5.65 2.16 -1.13
C HIS A 173 -4.41 2.19 -2.00
N PHE A 174 -3.38 2.90 -1.55
CA PHE A 174 -2.04 2.89 -2.13
C PHE A 174 -1.05 2.38 -1.10
N SER A 175 -0.14 1.51 -1.50
CA SER A 175 0.87 0.94 -0.60
C SER A 175 2.26 0.98 -1.22
N ALA A 176 3.27 1.09 -0.37
CA ALA A 176 4.69 1.02 -0.73
C ALA A 176 5.44 0.10 0.25
N TYR A 177 5.96 -1.01 -0.28
CA TYR A 177 6.74 -2.00 0.46
C TYR A 177 8.23 -1.67 0.36
N LEU A 178 8.89 -1.61 1.52
CA LEU A 178 10.25 -1.09 1.72
C LEU A 178 11.08 -2.11 2.54
N GLY A 179 10.93 -3.41 2.25
CA GLY A 179 11.48 -4.49 3.07
C GLY A 179 10.70 -4.65 4.37
N ARG A 180 11.29 -4.23 5.50
CA ARG A 180 10.67 -4.31 6.84
C ARG A 180 9.69 -3.17 7.16
N SER A 181 9.54 -2.24 6.23
CA SER A 181 8.59 -1.13 6.35
C SER A 181 7.54 -1.15 5.25
N LEU A 182 6.36 -0.69 5.60
CA LEU A 182 5.23 -0.53 4.70
C LEU A 182 4.62 0.84 4.95
N VAL A 183 4.37 1.60 3.88
CA VAL A 183 3.53 2.80 3.95
C VAL A 183 2.23 2.50 3.24
N VAL A 184 1.10 2.77 3.88
CA VAL A 184 -0.23 2.67 3.31
C VAL A 184 -0.90 4.03 3.35
N VAL A 185 -1.48 4.45 2.23
CA VAL A 185 -2.36 5.60 2.13
C VAL A 185 -3.76 5.13 1.76
N THR A 186 -4.71 5.45 2.62
CA THR A 186 -6.14 5.26 2.38
C THR A 186 -6.80 6.60 2.10
N ALA A 187 -7.61 6.66 1.04
CA ALA A 187 -8.43 7.82 0.72
C ALA A 187 -9.90 7.39 0.58
N THR A 188 -10.79 8.06 1.31
CA THR A 188 -12.24 7.84 1.25
C THR A 188 -12.96 9.18 1.19
N PRO A 189 -14.19 9.23 0.67
CA PRO A 189 -15.03 10.39 0.84
C PRO A 189 -15.32 10.63 2.32
N LEU A 190 -15.48 11.88 2.72
CA LEU A 190 -15.97 12.23 4.03
C LEU A 190 -17.50 12.12 4.01
N ALA A 191 -18.05 11.12 4.69
CA ALA A 191 -19.48 10.93 4.77
C ALA A 191 -20.13 12.12 5.50
N ALA A 192 -21.05 12.81 4.83
CA ALA A 192 -21.90 13.83 5.41
C ALA A 192 -23.36 13.37 5.29
N PRO A 193 -24.16 13.40 6.38
CA PRO A 193 -25.57 13.03 6.31
C PRO A 193 -26.32 13.83 5.24
N ASN A 194 -27.10 13.14 4.41
CA ASN A 194 -27.95 13.74 3.37
C ASN A 194 -27.21 14.59 2.31
N GLN A 195 -25.90 14.39 2.13
CA GLN A 195 -25.14 15.02 1.04
C GLN A 195 -24.58 13.95 0.11
N PRO A 196 -24.50 14.24 -1.21
CA PRO A 196 -23.78 13.39 -2.14
C PRO A 196 -22.32 13.23 -1.71
N SER A 197 -21.77 12.04 -1.93
CA SER A 197 -20.35 11.77 -1.73
C SER A 197 -19.51 12.72 -2.57
N SER A 198 -18.48 13.32 -1.97
CA SER A 198 -17.52 14.13 -2.72
C SER A 198 -16.58 13.22 -3.51
N PRO A 199 -16.15 13.62 -4.73
CA PRO A 199 -15.11 12.89 -5.45
C PRO A 199 -13.84 12.75 -4.61
N ILE A 200 -13.22 11.58 -4.69
CA ILE A 200 -11.95 11.31 -4.00
C ILE A 200 -10.81 11.99 -4.76
N ASP A 201 -9.97 12.77 -4.07
CA ASP A 201 -8.76 13.35 -4.67
C ASP A 201 -7.64 12.29 -4.70
N VAL A 202 -7.72 11.42 -5.70
CA VAL A 202 -6.82 10.27 -5.91
C VAL A 202 -5.37 10.72 -6.11
N ASP A 203 -5.15 11.83 -6.81
CA ASP A 203 -3.80 12.34 -7.07
C ASP A 203 -3.14 12.85 -5.79
N ARG A 204 -3.90 13.45 -4.86
CA ARG A 204 -3.38 13.76 -3.53
C ARG A 204 -3.03 12.49 -2.77
N ALA A 205 -3.83 11.42 -2.85
CA ALA A 205 -3.50 10.16 -2.20
C ALA A 205 -2.19 9.54 -2.74
N ARG A 206 -1.99 9.56 -4.07
CA ARG A 206 -0.74 9.12 -4.70
C ARG A 206 0.47 9.96 -4.28
N ARG A 207 0.33 11.29 -4.28
CA ARG A 207 1.38 12.21 -3.81
C ARG A 207 1.71 11.97 -2.34
N LEU A 208 0.69 11.81 -1.50
CA LEU A 208 0.86 11.53 -0.08
C LEU A 208 1.63 10.23 0.17
N LEU A 209 1.46 9.20 -0.65
CA LEU A 209 2.27 7.98 -0.56
C LEU A 209 3.75 8.28 -0.85
N THR A 210 4.04 9.01 -1.92
CA THR A 210 5.41 9.41 -2.28
C THR A 210 6.05 10.26 -1.18
N ASP A 211 5.33 11.26 -0.68
CA ASP A 211 5.80 12.18 0.37
C ASP A 211 6.05 11.45 1.68
N ALA A 212 5.16 10.52 2.06
CA ALA A 212 5.32 9.71 3.27
C ALA A 212 6.53 8.77 3.17
N VAL A 213 6.74 8.12 2.01
CA VAL A 213 7.93 7.28 1.81
C VAL A 213 9.21 8.10 1.85
N ALA A 214 9.23 9.27 1.20
CA ALA A 214 10.37 10.18 1.25
C ALA A 214 10.67 10.59 2.69
N ALA A 215 9.64 10.99 3.44
CA ALA A 215 9.78 11.41 4.83
C ALA A 215 10.39 10.33 5.72
N ILE A 216 9.92 9.08 5.65
CA ILE A 216 10.45 8.01 6.51
C ILE A 216 11.85 7.53 6.10
N ARG A 217 12.28 7.77 4.86
CA ARG A 217 13.64 7.48 4.39
C ARG A 217 14.66 8.53 4.82
N GLY A 218 14.22 9.77 5.05
CA GLY A 218 15.04 10.88 5.49
C GLY A 218 15.57 11.72 4.33
#